data_AF-A0A0R3U172-F1
#
_entry.id   AF-A0A0R3U172-F1
#
_cell.length_a   1.000
_cell.length_b   1.000
_cell.length_c   1.000
_cell.angle_alpha   90.00
_cell.angle_beta   90.00
_cell.angle_gamma   90.00
#
_symmetry.space_group_name_H-M   'P 1'
#
loop_
_entity.id
_entity.type
_entity.pdbx_description
1 polymer ?
#
loop_
_entity_poly.entity_id
_entity_poly.type
_entity_poly.pdbx_seq_one_letter_code
_entity_poly.pdbx_strand_id
1 'polypeptide(L)'
;MDRSEALKFLRRKDSILENPAVQNTAVKTGEDGSASDDDENTEDPAKLLIANYKGAIEFLFEIGTWLTYTDDDAQSTRNIIESVVMETILQNYDRSKAIKCLTDDNVSDTMEWLSQMIESPTWRQTIYELAQQPRNEDCPFLSLAMPCIAVKDELIGELISVPLAWNTLEIFLKCVAYILHPLLTADADLIDDDLFLHDIAFLKPVVKSSIQPTVQSLQQQQQYQLDTIVNSDRVDSEVDPNKKRIYQILRHFLDMGCHSEHTYLIIQSVLQCLIRQRKDNSAKRLSWLLESEATRRHRDVSRYSVYFCFARDYPTEVAAMRVILCEQSLVPQHVDVLYESYRAEAPPPVNLIRQPLFIVMLADALFANPERLLSKQQECYAYIYAYASVTVEEVDCDTERRIHLDRSRVSEANKEVLEASRICKHWNNMTGSGVSLRAFRDLPNLLQCLNHRAVAFGVFRFLWVIFRSKRVDFELNLETMKPYCIVVNELASVNPFIRPAILSSVTDLLGSVMEGMEDLSQLEYKRMLVGLLVHLVTCGYVLPTIRTMHSLFDRNRVDVSIARHFVTELLNVAAPPYDVAFMNCFYPLVSHPHIVDGLQAGRNTDLVKEFIGEFLPHGALCAAPRP
;
A
#
# COMPACT_ATOMS: atom_id res chain seq x y z
N MET A 1 -33.40 16.35 46.18
CA MET A 1 -32.16 17.15 46.17
C MET A 1 -31.97 17.63 47.58
N ASP A 2 -30.93 17.19 48.28
CA ASP A 2 -30.64 17.68 49.64
C ASP A 2 -29.98 19.07 49.58
N ARG A 3 -30.07 19.88 50.64
CA ARG A 3 -29.49 21.25 50.67
C ARG A 3 -28.00 21.28 50.29
N SER A 4 -27.23 20.28 50.73
CA SER A 4 -25.80 20.16 50.38
C SER A 4 -25.60 19.89 48.88
N GLU A 5 -26.49 19.12 48.27
CA GLU A 5 -26.48 18.77 46.85
C GLU A 5 -26.92 19.95 45.99
N ALA A 6 -27.93 20.71 46.44
CA ALA A 6 -28.39 21.97 45.84
C ALA A 6 -27.29 23.04 45.85
N LEU A 7 -26.61 23.25 46.98
CA LEU A 7 -25.51 24.20 47.07
C LEU A 7 -24.29 23.78 46.23
N LYS A 8 -23.99 22.47 46.13
CA LYS A 8 -22.97 21.95 45.20
C LYS A 8 -23.35 22.20 43.74
N PHE A 9 -24.62 22.07 43.38
CA PHE A 9 -25.13 22.36 42.03
C PHE A 9 -25.01 23.86 41.69
N LEU A 10 -25.44 24.75 42.59
CA LEU A 10 -25.38 26.21 42.39
C LEU A 10 -23.94 26.76 42.36
N ARG A 11 -22.97 26.03 42.96
CA ARG A 11 -21.54 26.33 42.87
C ARG A 11 -20.89 25.89 41.56
N ARG A 12 -21.59 25.12 40.71
CA ARG A 12 -21.08 24.78 39.37
C ARG A 12 -21.05 26.07 38.52
N LYS A 13 -20.00 26.22 37.72
CA LYS A 13 -19.85 27.34 36.78
C LYS A 13 -21.00 27.30 35.78
N ASP A 14 -21.58 28.46 35.49
CA ASP A 14 -22.69 28.62 34.55
C ASP A 14 -23.94 27.77 34.88
N SER A 15 -24.10 27.33 36.14
CA SER A 15 -25.29 26.60 36.63
C SER A 15 -26.61 27.37 36.45
N ILE A 16 -26.52 28.67 36.18
CA ILE A 16 -27.66 29.53 35.84
C ILE A 16 -28.26 29.21 34.45
N LEU A 17 -27.51 28.52 33.59
CA LEU A 17 -27.91 28.16 32.22
C LEU A 17 -28.51 26.75 32.11
N GLU A 18 -28.54 26.01 33.22
CA GLU A 18 -29.11 24.66 33.29
C GLU A 18 -30.65 24.69 33.30
N ASN A 19 -31.29 23.53 33.19
CA ASN A 19 -32.75 23.43 33.08
C ASN A 19 -33.47 24.27 34.17
N PRO A 20 -34.35 25.22 33.79
CA PRO A 20 -34.95 26.17 34.72
C PRO A 20 -35.80 25.50 35.80
N ALA A 21 -36.33 24.29 35.56
CA ALA A 21 -37.05 23.53 36.58
C ALA A 21 -36.11 23.00 37.68
N VAL A 22 -34.94 22.49 37.31
CA VAL A 22 -33.93 21.96 38.23
C VAL A 22 -33.29 23.11 39.02
N GLN A 23 -32.98 24.21 38.34
CA GLN A 23 -32.44 25.41 38.96
C GLN A 23 -33.41 26.01 39.98
N ASN A 24 -34.69 26.14 39.64
CA ASN A 24 -35.70 26.67 40.55
C ASN A 24 -35.89 25.76 41.79
N THR A 25 -35.74 24.45 41.60
CA THR A 25 -35.77 23.49 42.71
C THR A 25 -34.52 23.64 43.59
N ALA A 26 -33.33 23.79 43.01
CA ALA A 26 -32.07 23.97 43.73
C ALA A 26 -32.02 25.30 44.52
N VAL A 27 -32.51 26.40 43.93
CA VAL A 27 -32.60 27.71 44.61
C VAL A 27 -33.55 27.64 45.80
N LYS A 28 -34.78 27.11 45.61
CA LYS A 28 -35.75 26.95 46.70
C LYS A 28 -35.21 26.08 47.83
N THR A 29 -34.59 24.95 47.50
CA THR A 29 -34.05 24.03 48.50
C THR A 29 -32.80 24.59 49.22
N GLY A 30 -32.07 25.52 48.58
CA GLY A 30 -30.98 26.27 49.19
C GLY A 30 -31.44 27.35 50.18
N GLU A 31 -32.59 27.97 49.88
CA GLU A 31 -33.27 29.00 50.68
C GLU A 31 -34.06 28.43 51.88
N ASP A 32 -34.68 27.25 51.72
CA ASP A 32 -35.60 26.63 52.71
C ASP A 32 -34.92 26.09 53.99
N GLY A 33 -33.61 26.28 54.15
CA GLY A 33 -32.93 25.95 55.38
C GLY A 33 -33.12 27.04 56.43
N SER A 34 -34.12 26.84 57.29
CA SER A 34 -34.47 27.65 58.46
C SER A 34 -33.25 28.31 59.12
N ALA A 35 -33.33 29.64 59.26
CA ALA A 35 -32.47 30.45 60.12
C ALA A 35 -32.48 29.88 61.55
N SER A 36 -31.48 29.06 61.88
CA SER A 36 -31.00 28.92 63.24
C SER A 36 -29.82 29.86 63.38
N ASP A 37 -30.03 30.93 64.15
CA ASP A 37 -29.03 31.89 64.57
C ASP A 37 -27.76 31.15 65.04
N ASP A 38 -26.65 31.29 64.29
CA ASP A 38 -25.23 31.23 64.74
C ASP A 38 -24.18 30.87 63.66
N ASP A 39 -24.48 30.84 62.36
CA ASP A 39 -23.44 30.76 61.31
C ASP A 39 -23.43 31.98 60.40
N GLU A 40 -22.37 32.79 60.48
CA GLU A 40 -22.04 33.95 59.60
C GLU A 40 -21.84 33.57 58.11
N ASN A 41 -22.18 32.33 57.71
CA ASN A 41 -22.00 31.78 56.37
C ASN A 41 -23.32 31.24 55.75
N THR A 42 -24.44 31.95 55.92
CA THR A 42 -25.56 31.82 54.97
C THR A 42 -25.13 32.34 53.60
N GLU A 43 -24.51 31.47 52.80
CA GLU A 43 -24.21 31.77 51.40
C GLU A 43 -25.52 31.94 50.63
N ASP A 44 -25.80 33.18 50.25
CA ASP A 44 -26.95 33.55 49.43
C ASP A 44 -26.87 32.83 48.07
N PRO A 45 -27.85 31.97 47.71
CA PRO A 45 -27.83 31.21 46.48
C PRO A 45 -27.83 32.11 45.24
N ALA A 46 -28.40 33.32 45.33
CA ALA A 46 -28.35 34.30 44.25
C ALA A 46 -26.93 34.86 44.06
N LYS A 47 -26.21 35.17 45.14
CA LYS A 47 -24.80 35.61 45.06
C LYS A 47 -23.88 34.50 44.55
N LEU A 48 -24.15 33.25 44.92
CA LEU A 48 -23.44 32.09 44.39
C LEU A 48 -23.64 31.92 42.88
N LEU A 49 -24.87 32.07 42.39
CA LEU A 49 -25.16 32.00 40.95
C LEU A 49 -24.47 33.13 40.19
N ILE A 50 -24.55 34.37 40.69
CA ILE A 50 -23.95 35.55 40.06
C ILE A 50 -22.41 35.43 40.03
N ALA A 51 -21.79 34.98 41.14
CA ALA A 51 -20.35 34.84 41.21
C ALA A 51 -19.80 33.73 40.28
N ASN A 52 -20.63 32.74 39.94
CA ASN A 52 -20.24 31.60 39.11
C ASN A 52 -20.70 31.71 37.65
N TYR A 53 -21.42 32.77 37.29
CA TYR A 53 -21.81 33.06 35.91
C TYR A 53 -20.65 33.68 35.12
N LYS A 54 -20.30 33.05 34.00
CA LYS A 54 -19.26 33.50 33.06
C LYS A 54 -19.84 33.87 31.70
N GLY A 55 -21.00 33.32 31.33
CA GLY A 55 -21.77 33.74 30.13
C GLY A 55 -21.06 33.47 28.81
N ALA A 56 -20.03 32.62 28.78
CA ALA A 56 -19.20 32.40 27.60
C ALA A 56 -19.99 31.75 26.45
N ILE A 57 -20.95 30.89 26.78
CA ILE A 57 -21.81 30.20 25.81
C ILE A 57 -22.79 31.19 25.16
N GLU A 58 -23.42 32.05 25.96
CA GLU A 58 -24.34 33.08 25.45
C GLU A 58 -23.61 34.13 24.62
N PHE A 59 -22.39 34.51 25.02
CA PHE A 59 -21.54 35.39 24.23
C PHE A 59 -21.16 34.77 22.88
N LEU A 60 -20.88 33.46 22.85
CA LEU A 60 -20.66 32.71 21.60
C LEU A 60 -21.91 32.67 20.72
N PHE A 61 -23.10 32.46 21.29
CA PHE A 61 -24.37 32.50 20.56
C PHE A 61 -24.68 33.90 20.01
N GLU A 62 -24.41 34.94 20.78
CA GLU A 62 -24.65 36.33 20.37
C GLU A 62 -23.66 36.76 19.27
N ILE A 63 -22.37 36.42 19.41
CA ILE A 63 -21.38 36.58 18.33
C ILE A 63 -21.80 35.81 17.08
N GLY A 64 -22.29 34.59 17.23
CA GLY A 64 -22.79 33.81 16.10
C GLY A 64 -23.96 34.49 15.41
N THR A 65 -24.89 35.02 16.17
CA THR A 65 -26.02 35.81 15.66
C THR A 65 -25.51 37.06 14.94
N TRP A 66 -24.53 37.77 15.48
CA TRP A 66 -23.94 38.96 14.83
C TRP A 66 -23.22 38.63 13.53
N LEU A 67 -22.49 37.51 13.49
CA LEU A 67 -21.81 37.07 12.28
C LEU A 67 -22.80 36.66 11.18
N THR A 68 -23.98 36.12 11.51
CA THR A 68 -25.04 35.86 10.50
C THR A 68 -25.64 37.12 9.89
N TYR A 69 -25.47 38.30 10.50
CA TYR A 69 -25.86 39.57 9.87
C TYR A 69 -24.80 40.11 8.90
N THR A 70 -23.59 39.54 8.92
CA THR A 70 -22.45 40.02 8.13
C THR A 70 -22.17 39.13 6.91
N ASP A 71 -22.45 37.82 7.01
CA ASP A 71 -22.40 36.84 5.91
C ASP A 71 -23.83 36.42 5.50
N ASP A 72 -24.07 36.23 4.19
CA ASP A 72 -25.42 35.86 3.67
C ASP A 72 -25.84 34.41 4.04
N ASP A 73 -24.94 33.58 4.57
CA ASP A 73 -25.21 32.18 4.91
C ASP A 73 -24.94 31.86 6.39
N ALA A 74 -26.02 31.70 7.15
CA ALA A 74 -26.00 31.33 8.57
C ALA A 74 -25.29 29.99 8.83
N GLN A 75 -25.29 29.08 7.84
CA GLN A 75 -24.60 27.79 7.97
C GLN A 75 -23.09 27.97 7.92
N SER A 76 -22.59 28.86 7.06
CA SER A 76 -21.16 29.18 6.95
C SER A 76 -20.62 29.81 8.24
N THR A 77 -21.36 30.74 8.85
CA THR A 77 -21.02 31.31 10.16
C THR A 77 -20.94 30.24 11.25
N ARG A 78 -21.91 29.32 11.30
CA ARG A 78 -21.92 28.23 12.26
C ARG A 78 -20.72 27.31 12.08
N ASN A 79 -20.38 26.96 10.84
CA ASN A 79 -19.22 26.13 10.52
C ASN A 79 -17.90 26.79 10.98
N ILE A 80 -17.77 28.11 10.84
CA ILE A 80 -16.59 28.87 11.30
C ILE A 80 -16.48 28.79 12.83
N ILE A 81 -17.58 29.03 13.55
CA ILE A 81 -17.59 28.98 15.02
C ILE A 81 -17.26 27.58 15.51
N GLU A 82 -17.89 26.55 14.93
CA GLU A 82 -17.59 25.16 15.23
C GLU A 82 -16.11 24.86 14.98
N SER A 83 -15.54 25.29 13.85
CA SER A 83 -14.12 25.10 13.52
C SER A 83 -13.18 25.76 14.54
N VAL A 84 -13.45 27.01 14.93
CA VAL A 84 -12.64 27.74 15.92
C VAL A 84 -12.71 27.08 17.29
N VAL A 85 -13.90 26.62 17.69
CA VAL A 85 -14.07 25.87 18.95
C VAL A 85 -13.28 24.57 18.91
N MET A 86 -13.36 23.79 17.82
CA MET A 86 -12.60 22.54 17.69
C MET A 86 -11.09 22.78 17.69
N GLU A 87 -10.61 23.78 16.96
CA GLU A 87 -9.19 24.13 16.95
C GLU A 87 -8.70 24.55 18.35
N THR A 88 -9.50 25.33 19.07
CA THR A 88 -9.20 25.74 20.43
C THR A 88 -9.12 24.54 21.38
N ILE A 89 -10.00 23.55 21.21
CA ILE A 89 -9.97 22.29 21.96
C ILE A 89 -8.70 21.51 21.63
N LEU A 90 -8.35 21.35 20.36
CA LEU A 90 -7.14 20.62 19.92
C LEU A 90 -5.86 21.22 20.49
N GLN A 91 -5.79 22.55 20.62
CA GLN A 91 -4.62 23.26 21.13
C GLN A 91 -4.53 23.23 22.67
N ASN A 92 -5.67 23.29 23.37
CA ASN A 92 -5.73 23.48 24.82
C ASN A 92 -6.19 22.25 25.60
N TYR A 93 -6.29 21.09 24.95
CA TYR A 93 -6.75 19.86 25.57
C TYR A 93 -5.85 19.47 26.76
N ASP A 94 -6.47 19.26 27.93
CA ASP A 94 -5.79 18.86 29.17
C ASP A 94 -6.33 17.53 29.67
N ARG A 95 -5.54 16.47 29.46
CA ARG A 95 -5.83 15.10 29.89
C ARG A 95 -6.18 15.00 31.38
N SER A 96 -5.57 15.81 32.24
CA SER A 96 -5.72 15.71 33.69
C SER A 96 -7.08 16.23 34.15
N LYS A 97 -7.66 17.15 33.39
CA LYS A 97 -9.02 17.65 33.62
C LYS A 97 -10.06 16.68 33.10
N ALA A 98 -9.84 16.07 31.93
CA ALA A 98 -10.73 15.06 31.36
C ALA A 98 -10.90 13.85 32.29
N ILE A 99 -9.83 13.40 32.96
CA ILE A 99 -9.86 12.29 33.93
C ILE A 99 -10.78 12.60 35.12
N LYS A 100 -10.84 13.85 35.58
CA LYS A 100 -11.70 14.24 36.71
C LYS A 100 -13.19 14.16 36.38
N CYS A 101 -13.56 14.15 35.10
CA CYS A 101 -14.95 13.97 34.66
C CYS A 101 -15.41 12.51 34.72
N LEU A 102 -14.48 11.55 34.81
CA LEU A 102 -14.73 10.11 34.74
C LEU A 102 -14.76 9.40 36.11
N THR A 103 -15.00 10.14 37.20
CA THR A 103 -15.20 9.56 38.53
C THR A 103 -16.47 8.71 38.57
N ASP A 104 -16.47 7.60 39.33
CA ASP A 104 -17.55 6.59 39.36
C ASP A 104 -18.98 7.15 39.49
N ASP A 105 -19.17 8.27 40.19
CA ASP A 105 -20.48 8.92 40.37
C ASP A 105 -21.03 9.63 39.11
N ASN A 106 -20.17 9.96 38.13
CA ASN A 106 -20.50 10.77 36.94
C ASN A 106 -20.43 9.99 35.62
N VAL A 107 -20.12 8.69 35.66
CA VAL A 107 -19.92 7.89 34.43
C VAL A 107 -21.21 7.77 33.63
N SER A 108 -22.37 7.60 34.29
CA SER A 108 -23.67 7.52 33.62
C SER A 108 -24.00 8.80 32.84
N ASP A 109 -23.90 9.95 33.51
CA ASP A 109 -24.11 11.27 32.89
C ASP A 109 -23.10 11.49 31.75
N THR A 110 -21.87 11.01 31.94
CA THR A 110 -20.82 11.09 30.91
C THR A 110 -21.16 10.29 29.66
N MET A 111 -21.75 9.11 29.80
CA MET A 111 -22.17 8.30 28.66
C MET A 111 -23.34 8.92 27.90
N GLU A 112 -24.24 9.61 28.59
CA GLU A 112 -25.41 10.24 27.97
C GLU A 112 -25.01 11.40 27.05
N TRP A 113 -24.24 12.38 27.55
CA TRP A 113 -23.81 13.50 26.70
C TRP A 113 -22.78 13.08 25.66
N LEU A 114 -21.92 12.10 25.95
CA LEU A 114 -20.96 11.56 24.96
C LEU A 114 -21.69 10.89 23.80
N SER A 115 -22.78 10.17 24.06
CA SER A 115 -23.59 9.54 23.02
C SER A 115 -24.20 10.57 22.06
N GLN A 116 -24.67 11.71 22.60
CA GLN A 116 -25.18 12.83 21.80
C GLN A 116 -24.06 13.52 21.02
N MET A 117 -22.89 13.71 21.63
CA MET A 117 -21.73 14.34 20.98
C MET A 117 -21.22 13.52 19.78
N ILE A 118 -21.23 12.18 19.89
CA ILE A 118 -20.80 11.26 18.81
C ILE A 118 -21.72 11.33 17.59
N GLU A 119 -22.97 11.80 17.69
CA GLU A 119 -23.85 11.96 16.53
C GLU A 119 -23.31 12.99 15.52
N SER A 120 -22.61 14.01 16.01
CA SER A 120 -22.02 15.04 15.16
C SER A 120 -20.71 14.57 14.51
N PRO A 121 -20.58 14.64 13.17
CA PRO A 121 -19.35 14.25 12.47
C PRO A 121 -18.15 15.13 12.84
N THR A 122 -18.36 16.43 13.05
CA THR A 122 -17.31 17.39 13.43
C THR A 122 -16.67 16.98 14.77
N TRP A 123 -17.50 16.63 15.75
CA TRP A 123 -17.02 16.16 17.05
C TRP A 123 -16.28 14.83 16.96
N ARG A 124 -16.75 13.87 16.16
CA ARG A 124 -16.03 12.61 15.93
C ARG A 124 -14.64 12.87 15.35
N GLN A 125 -14.54 13.74 14.34
CA GLN A 125 -13.25 14.12 13.76
C GLN A 125 -12.31 14.73 14.79
N THR A 126 -12.80 15.64 15.64
CA THR A 126 -11.98 16.22 16.73
C THR A 126 -11.53 15.16 17.73
N ILE A 127 -12.38 14.19 18.09
CA ILE A 127 -12.00 13.06 18.96
C ILE A 127 -10.89 12.22 18.30
N TYR A 128 -10.98 11.96 16.99
CA TYR A 128 -9.97 11.21 16.25
C TYR A 128 -8.63 11.96 16.20
N GLU A 129 -8.66 13.26 15.91
CA GLU A 129 -7.46 14.11 15.88
C GLU A 129 -6.80 14.19 17.27
N LEU A 130 -7.60 14.32 18.34
CA LEU A 130 -7.11 14.26 19.72
C LEU A 130 -6.45 12.91 20.03
N ALA A 131 -7.02 11.81 19.55
CA ALA A 131 -6.50 10.45 19.76
C ALA A 131 -5.22 10.15 18.97
N GLN A 132 -4.98 10.85 17.86
CA GLN A 132 -3.75 10.72 17.08
C GLN A 132 -2.58 11.51 17.70
N GLN A 133 -2.84 12.46 18.60
CA GLN A 133 -1.79 13.21 19.28
C GLN A 133 -1.06 12.31 20.31
N PRO A 134 0.28 12.16 20.22
CA PRO A 134 1.05 11.31 21.15
C PRO A 134 0.91 11.69 22.63
N ARG A 135 0.52 12.94 22.92
CA ARG A 135 0.31 13.43 24.29
C ARG A 135 -0.89 12.79 24.99
N ASN A 136 -1.81 12.20 24.22
CA ASN A 136 -3.12 11.75 24.66
C ASN A 136 -3.31 10.22 24.61
N GLU A 137 -2.25 9.45 24.35
CA GLU A 137 -2.30 7.99 24.18
C GLU A 137 -2.94 7.26 25.37
N ASP A 138 -2.62 7.69 26.61
CA ASP A 138 -3.15 7.10 27.85
C ASP A 138 -4.40 7.81 28.39
N CYS A 139 -5.13 8.56 27.56
CA CYS A 139 -6.28 9.33 28.04
C CYS A 139 -7.50 8.42 28.29
N PRO A 140 -7.98 8.27 29.54
CA PRO A 140 -9.13 7.41 29.84
C PRO A 140 -10.41 7.82 29.11
N PHE A 141 -10.58 9.13 28.91
CA PHE A 141 -11.72 9.68 28.16
C PHE A 141 -11.74 9.21 26.70
N LEU A 142 -10.58 9.29 26.02
CA LEU A 142 -10.47 8.83 24.64
C LEU A 142 -10.62 7.30 24.56
N SER A 143 -10.07 6.56 25.52
CA SER A 143 -10.25 5.10 25.59
C SER A 143 -11.71 4.66 25.81
N LEU A 144 -12.54 5.52 26.41
CA LEU A 144 -13.97 5.29 26.62
C LEU A 144 -14.82 5.74 25.43
N ALA A 145 -14.41 6.82 24.75
CA ALA A 145 -15.08 7.32 23.55
C ALA A 145 -14.98 6.34 22.36
N MET A 146 -13.85 5.67 22.17
CA MET A 146 -13.68 4.75 21.03
C MET A 146 -14.69 3.58 21.04
N PRO A 147 -14.91 2.85 22.16
CA PRO A 147 -15.98 1.87 22.25
C PRO A 147 -17.37 2.43 21.94
N CYS A 148 -17.71 3.62 22.46
CA CYS A 148 -19.00 4.27 22.22
C CYS A 148 -19.25 4.55 20.73
N ILE A 149 -18.21 4.95 19.99
CA ILE A 149 -18.26 5.14 18.54
C ILE A 149 -18.41 3.77 17.84
N ALA A 150 -17.65 2.77 18.28
CA ALA A 150 -17.64 1.42 17.71
C ALA A 150 -18.92 0.58 17.95
N VAL A 151 -19.86 1.06 18.74
CA VAL A 151 -21.21 0.47 18.87
C VAL A 151 -22.02 0.65 17.58
N LYS A 152 -21.81 1.75 16.85
CA LYS A 152 -22.50 2.03 15.58
C LYS A 152 -21.68 1.45 14.43
N ASP A 153 -22.15 0.36 13.82
CA ASP A 153 -21.42 -0.35 12.76
C ASP A 153 -21.09 0.54 11.53
N GLU A 154 -21.94 1.54 11.24
CA GLU A 154 -21.74 2.51 10.16
C GLU A 154 -20.49 3.39 10.35
N LEU A 155 -20.05 3.59 11.61
CA LEU A 155 -18.93 4.45 11.97
C LEU A 155 -17.59 3.70 12.04
N ILE A 156 -17.59 2.37 11.89
CA ILE A 156 -16.35 1.57 11.89
C ILE A 156 -15.41 2.04 10.79
N GLY A 157 -15.96 2.46 9.64
CA GLY A 157 -15.19 3.01 8.53
C GLY A 157 -14.27 4.18 8.91
N GLU A 158 -14.73 5.03 9.84
CA GLU A 158 -13.96 6.19 10.32
C GLU A 158 -12.82 5.77 11.27
N LEU A 159 -13.10 4.79 12.14
CA LEU A 159 -12.17 4.29 13.17
C LEU A 159 -10.95 3.57 12.60
N ILE A 160 -11.03 3.06 11.37
CA ILE A 160 -9.93 2.41 10.67
C ILE A 160 -8.72 3.33 10.50
N SER A 161 -8.94 4.64 10.46
CA SER A 161 -7.87 5.64 10.34
C SER A 161 -7.20 6.00 11.68
N VAL A 162 -7.70 5.48 12.81
CA VAL A 162 -7.34 5.94 14.16
C VAL A 162 -6.54 4.85 14.89
N PRO A 163 -5.22 5.01 15.09
CA PRO A 163 -4.39 3.98 15.71
C PRO A 163 -4.80 3.60 17.14
N LEU A 164 -5.26 4.58 17.94
CA LEU A 164 -5.70 4.34 19.32
C LEU A 164 -6.88 3.34 19.40
N ALA A 165 -7.72 3.29 18.35
CA ALA A 165 -8.85 2.36 18.30
C ALA A 165 -8.38 0.89 18.22
N TRP A 166 -7.19 0.64 17.69
CA TRP A 166 -6.64 -0.72 17.52
C TRP A 166 -6.13 -1.34 18.83
N ASN A 167 -6.00 -0.55 19.90
CA ASN A 167 -5.58 -1.06 21.22
C ASN A 167 -6.68 -1.89 21.92
N THR A 168 -7.95 -1.70 21.53
CA THR A 168 -9.07 -2.48 22.07
C THR A 168 -9.40 -3.64 21.13
N LEU A 169 -9.26 -4.88 21.60
CA LEU A 169 -9.42 -6.08 20.77
C LEU A 169 -10.78 -6.14 20.04
N GLU A 170 -11.87 -5.79 20.72
CA GLU A 170 -13.22 -5.82 20.10
C GLU A 170 -13.32 -4.86 18.90
N ILE A 171 -12.86 -3.61 19.09
CA ILE A 171 -12.86 -2.58 18.04
C ILE A 171 -11.93 -2.99 16.91
N PHE A 172 -10.74 -3.49 17.25
CA PHE A 172 -9.78 -3.99 16.29
C PHE A 172 -10.37 -5.10 15.41
N LEU A 173 -11.03 -6.10 16.00
CA LEU A 173 -11.65 -7.20 15.23
C LEU A 173 -12.79 -6.70 14.33
N LYS A 174 -13.58 -5.72 14.79
CA LYS A 174 -14.59 -5.04 13.95
C LYS A 174 -13.95 -4.31 12.75
N CYS A 175 -12.88 -3.56 12.97
CA CYS A 175 -12.12 -2.91 11.90
C CYS A 175 -11.51 -3.93 10.92
N VAL A 176 -10.92 -5.02 11.44
CA VAL A 176 -10.39 -6.12 10.61
C VAL A 176 -11.48 -6.74 9.75
N ALA A 177 -12.66 -7.03 10.32
CA ALA A 177 -13.78 -7.59 9.56
C ALA A 177 -14.27 -6.62 8.47
N TYR A 178 -14.41 -5.33 8.79
CA TYR A 178 -14.83 -4.30 7.84
C TYR A 178 -13.83 -4.15 6.67
N ILE A 179 -12.53 -4.27 6.94
CA ILE A 179 -11.49 -4.14 5.91
C ILE A 179 -11.34 -5.43 5.09
N LEU A 180 -11.34 -6.60 5.74
CA LEU A 180 -11.14 -7.87 5.05
C LEU A 180 -12.32 -8.25 4.17
N HIS A 181 -13.55 -7.88 4.53
CA HIS A 181 -14.73 -8.18 3.71
C HIS A 181 -14.59 -7.66 2.27
N PRO A 182 -14.43 -6.35 1.99
CA PRO A 182 -14.28 -5.84 0.63
C PRO A 182 -13.02 -6.36 -0.07
N LEU A 183 -11.91 -6.58 0.66
CA LEU A 183 -10.66 -7.10 0.07
C LEU A 183 -10.75 -8.60 -0.33
N LEU A 184 -11.72 -9.35 0.19
CA LEU A 184 -11.89 -10.80 -0.05
C LEU A 184 -13.17 -11.14 -0.84
N THR A 185 -14.08 -10.19 -1.08
CA THR A 185 -15.28 -10.38 -1.92
C THR A 185 -14.99 -10.16 -3.41
N ALA A 186 -16.01 -10.17 -4.29
CA ALA A 186 -15.86 -10.01 -5.75
C ALA A 186 -15.14 -8.72 -6.19
N ASP A 187 -15.06 -7.71 -5.31
CA ASP A 187 -14.20 -6.54 -5.47
C ASP A 187 -12.69 -6.87 -5.42
N ALA A 188 -12.30 -8.10 -5.06
CA ALA A 188 -10.94 -8.60 -5.12
C ALA A 188 -10.41 -8.72 -6.57
N ASP A 189 -11.29 -8.83 -7.57
CA ASP A 189 -10.90 -8.74 -8.99
C ASP A 189 -10.37 -7.33 -9.34
N LEU A 190 -10.65 -6.30 -8.52
CA LEU A 190 -10.07 -4.96 -8.63
C LEU A 190 -8.71 -4.85 -7.92
N ILE A 191 -8.38 -5.74 -6.98
CA ILE A 191 -7.00 -5.94 -6.52
C ILE A 191 -6.29 -6.71 -7.63
N ASP A 192 -5.87 -5.93 -8.60
CA ASP A 192 -5.12 -6.37 -9.76
C ASP A 192 -4.02 -7.36 -9.32
N ASP A 193 -3.96 -8.55 -9.93
CA ASP A 193 -2.84 -9.48 -9.77
C ASP A 193 -1.51 -8.72 -9.92
N ASP A 194 -1.54 -7.68 -10.74
CA ASP A 194 -0.50 -6.70 -10.99
C ASP A 194 0.10 -6.04 -9.76
N LEU A 195 -0.68 -5.74 -8.71
CA LEU A 195 -0.16 -5.10 -7.49
C LEU A 195 0.70 -6.08 -6.71
N PHE A 196 0.17 -7.26 -6.46
CA PHE A 196 0.86 -8.31 -5.73
C PHE A 196 2.14 -8.75 -6.45
N LEU A 197 2.06 -8.92 -7.77
CA LEU A 197 3.20 -9.30 -8.59
C LEU A 197 4.25 -8.19 -8.66
N HIS A 198 3.83 -6.93 -8.70
CA HIS A 198 4.71 -5.77 -8.59
C HIS A 198 5.47 -5.79 -7.25
N ASP A 199 4.76 -5.90 -6.13
CA ASP A 199 5.38 -5.84 -4.81
C ASP A 199 6.44 -6.94 -4.61
N ILE A 200 6.13 -8.18 -5.00
CA ILE A 200 7.10 -9.28 -4.93
C ILE A 200 8.27 -9.06 -5.89
N ALA A 201 8.02 -8.59 -7.11
CA ALA A 201 9.06 -8.40 -8.12
C ALA A 201 10.09 -7.34 -7.71
N PHE A 202 9.69 -6.36 -6.90
CA PHE A 202 10.56 -5.27 -6.43
C PHE A 202 10.97 -5.37 -4.96
N LEU A 203 10.55 -6.42 -4.27
CA LEU A 203 11.01 -6.70 -2.91
C LEU A 203 12.54 -6.74 -2.88
N LYS A 204 13.14 -6.16 -1.84
CA LYS A 204 14.59 -6.12 -1.64
C LYS A 204 14.94 -6.53 -0.22
N PRO A 205 15.98 -7.35 -0.02
CA PRO A 205 16.56 -7.52 1.29
C PRO A 205 17.22 -6.21 1.75
N VAL A 206 16.95 -5.84 2.99
CA VAL A 206 17.54 -4.70 3.69
C VAL A 206 18.96 -5.07 4.08
N VAL A 207 19.94 -4.49 3.38
CA VAL A 207 21.35 -4.66 3.73
C VAL A 207 21.63 -3.88 5.00
N LYS A 208 21.82 -4.58 6.13
CA LYS A 208 22.34 -3.98 7.38
C LYS A 208 23.82 -3.61 7.17
N SER A 209 24.12 -2.49 6.51
CA SER A 209 25.50 -2.01 6.42
C SER A 209 25.93 -1.44 7.78
N SER A 210 26.85 -2.11 8.46
CA SER A 210 27.51 -1.64 9.69
C SER A 210 28.57 -0.55 9.45
N ILE A 211 28.39 0.29 8.42
CA ILE A 211 29.31 1.37 8.05
C ILE A 211 28.49 2.65 7.95
N GLN A 212 28.98 3.71 8.60
CA GLN A 212 28.38 5.04 8.58
C GLN A 212 27.97 5.45 7.15
N PRO A 213 26.79 6.08 6.95
CA PRO A 213 26.33 6.43 5.62
C PRO A 213 27.25 7.49 5.01
N THR A 214 28.00 7.13 3.97
CA THR A 214 28.67 8.07 3.07
C THR A 214 27.63 8.83 2.25
N VAL A 215 27.95 10.04 1.79
CA VAL A 215 27.02 10.93 1.04
C VAL A 215 26.37 10.27 -0.19
N GLN A 216 27.01 9.25 -0.79
CA GLN A 216 26.42 8.43 -1.86
C GLN A 216 25.30 7.50 -1.38
N SER A 217 25.37 7.00 -0.14
CA SER A 217 24.29 6.21 0.47
C SER A 217 23.07 7.07 0.81
N LEU A 218 23.23 8.39 1.00
CA LEU A 218 22.12 9.33 1.19
C LEU A 218 21.35 9.61 -0.11
N GLN A 219 22.04 9.67 -1.26
CA GLN A 219 21.37 9.78 -2.56
C GLN A 219 20.60 8.50 -2.91
N GLN A 220 21.18 7.34 -2.60
CA GLN A 220 20.47 6.07 -2.69
C GLN A 220 19.29 6.01 -1.70
N GLN A 221 19.45 6.44 -0.45
CA GLN A 221 18.38 6.51 0.57
C GLN A 221 17.25 7.47 0.23
N GLN A 222 17.53 8.61 -0.40
CA GLN A 222 16.49 9.52 -0.92
C GLN A 222 15.72 8.91 -2.08
N GLN A 223 16.36 8.05 -2.89
CA GLN A 223 15.68 7.28 -3.93
C GLN A 223 14.90 6.09 -3.36
N TYR A 224 15.30 5.53 -2.22
CA TYR A 224 14.61 4.43 -1.52
C TYR A 224 13.32 4.85 -0.79
N GLN A 225 13.10 6.14 -0.55
CA GLN A 225 11.81 6.63 -0.03
C GLN A 225 10.70 6.66 -1.10
N LEU A 226 11.02 6.43 -2.39
CA LEU A 226 10.02 6.41 -3.46
C LEU A 226 9.26 5.08 -3.64
N ASP A 227 9.61 4.02 -2.91
CA ASP A 227 9.02 2.68 -3.12
C ASP A 227 8.04 2.27 -1.99
N THR A 228 7.08 3.14 -1.65
CA THR A 228 5.89 2.68 -0.93
C THR A 228 4.90 2.09 -1.95
N ILE A 229 4.24 0.96 -1.63
CA ILE A 229 3.19 0.31 -2.46
C ILE A 229 2.13 1.32 -2.93
N VAL A 230 1.94 2.35 -2.11
CA VAL A 230 1.01 3.46 -2.29
C VAL A 230 1.78 4.78 -2.41
N ASN A 231 2.86 4.83 -3.20
CA ASN A 231 3.29 6.12 -3.70
C ASN A 231 2.24 6.61 -4.70
N SER A 232 1.89 7.89 -4.57
CA SER A 232 0.86 8.65 -5.30
C SER A 232 0.85 8.44 -6.81
N ASP A 233 1.90 7.84 -7.36
CA ASP A 233 2.10 7.77 -8.78
C ASP A 233 1.10 6.88 -9.54
N ARG A 234 0.49 5.88 -8.88
CA ARG A 234 -0.58 5.04 -9.48
C ARG A 234 -2.00 5.44 -9.08
N VAL A 235 -2.18 6.31 -8.09
CA VAL A 235 -3.51 6.67 -7.55
C VAL A 235 -4.12 7.89 -8.26
N ASP A 236 -3.32 8.68 -8.97
CA ASP A 236 -3.83 9.90 -9.64
C ASP A 236 -3.65 9.84 -11.16
N SER A 237 -4.65 9.26 -11.83
CA SER A 237 -5.13 9.59 -13.19
C SER A 237 -6.43 8.80 -13.43
N GLU A 238 -7.58 9.42 -13.16
CA GLU A 238 -8.94 8.96 -13.57
C GLU A 238 -9.24 7.44 -13.47
N VAL A 239 -8.72 6.78 -12.43
CA VAL A 239 -9.04 5.37 -12.19
C VAL A 239 -10.39 5.31 -11.49
N ASP A 240 -11.28 4.46 -12.01
CA ASP A 240 -12.58 4.07 -11.45
C ASP A 240 -12.68 4.35 -9.92
N PRO A 241 -13.65 5.16 -9.45
CA PRO A 241 -13.76 5.55 -8.05
C PRO A 241 -13.76 4.35 -7.09
N ASN A 242 -14.23 3.18 -7.54
CA ASN A 242 -14.21 1.95 -6.78
C ASN A 242 -12.77 1.42 -6.55
N LYS A 243 -11.89 1.48 -7.56
CA LYS A 243 -10.50 1.04 -7.42
C LYS A 243 -9.72 1.95 -6.48
N LYS A 244 -9.95 3.27 -6.51
CA LYS A 244 -9.36 4.24 -5.57
C LYS A 244 -9.75 3.93 -4.12
N ARG A 245 -11.03 3.63 -3.88
CA ARG A 245 -11.53 3.23 -2.56
C ARG A 245 -10.86 1.95 -2.05
N ILE A 246 -10.70 0.94 -2.90
CA ILE A 246 -10.06 -0.32 -2.51
C ILE A 246 -8.58 -0.12 -2.15
N TYR A 247 -7.84 0.70 -2.89
CA TYR A 247 -6.45 1.02 -2.54
C TYR A 247 -6.33 1.76 -1.20
N GLN A 248 -7.27 2.63 -0.87
CA GLN A 248 -7.32 3.27 0.45
C GLN A 248 -7.56 2.25 1.56
N ILE A 249 -8.53 1.34 1.36
CA ILE A 249 -8.81 0.24 2.32
C ILE A 249 -7.59 -0.66 2.49
N LEU A 250 -6.90 -1.01 1.40
CA LEU A 250 -5.66 -1.80 1.44
C LEU A 250 -4.55 -1.07 2.19
N ARG A 251 -4.40 0.24 2.01
CA ARG A 251 -3.43 1.02 2.79
C ARG A 251 -3.70 0.94 4.29
N HIS A 252 -4.96 1.12 4.68
CA HIS A 252 -5.35 1.00 6.08
C HIS A 252 -5.16 -0.42 6.64
N PHE A 253 -5.43 -1.45 5.84
CA PHE A 253 -5.12 -2.84 6.19
C PHE A 253 -3.64 -3.01 6.56
N LEU A 254 -2.75 -2.50 5.69
CA LEU A 254 -1.31 -2.57 5.87
C LEU A 254 -0.82 -1.75 7.07
N ASP A 255 -1.38 -0.56 7.28
CA ASP A 255 -1.07 0.30 8.44
C ASP A 255 -1.47 -0.35 9.76
N MET A 256 -2.67 -0.91 9.81
CA MET A 256 -3.22 -1.60 10.98
C MET A 256 -2.46 -2.88 11.31
N GLY A 257 -2.14 -3.70 10.30
CA GLY A 257 -1.39 -4.93 10.51
C GLY A 257 0.08 -4.70 10.84
N CYS A 258 0.66 -3.59 10.40
CA CYS A 258 2.01 -3.17 10.76
C CYS A 258 2.01 -2.12 11.88
N HIS A 259 1.00 -2.06 12.74
CA HIS A 259 0.98 -1.12 13.86
C HIS A 259 1.84 -1.64 15.03
N SER A 260 1.55 -2.84 15.51
CA SER A 260 2.25 -3.51 16.62
C SER A 260 2.51 -4.99 16.32
N GLU A 261 3.35 -5.64 17.13
CA GLU A 261 3.62 -7.08 16.96
C GLU A 261 2.37 -7.95 17.18
N HIS A 262 1.55 -7.59 18.18
CA HIS A 262 0.33 -8.32 18.51
C HIS A 262 -0.75 -8.17 17.44
N THR A 263 -0.93 -6.96 16.89
CA THR A 263 -1.89 -6.72 15.80
C THR A 263 -1.52 -7.48 14.54
N TYR A 264 -0.22 -7.50 14.19
CA TYR A 264 0.31 -8.31 13.10
C TYR A 264 -0.01 -9.81 13.29
N LEU A 265 0.28 -10.35 14.48
CA LEU A 265 0.03 -11.76 14.80
C LEU A 265 -1.46 -12.12 14.69
N ILE A 266 -2.35 -11.27 15.22
CA ILE A 266 -3.80 -11.50 15.15
C ILE A 266 -4.25 -11.52 13.69
N ILE A 267 -3.88 -10.53 12.88
CA ILE A 267 -4.30 -10.48 11.47
C ILE A 267 -3.75 -11.68 10.69
N GLN A 268 -2.47 -12.03 10.86
CA GLN A 268 -1.90 -13.21 10.21
C GLN A 268 -2.59 -14.51 10.64
N SER A 269 -2.99 -14.63 11.91
CA SER A 269 -3.75 -15.79 12.40
C SER A 269 -5.15 -15.88 11.78
N VAL A 270 -5.85 -14.75 11.63
CA VAL A 270 -7.15 -14.67 10.96
C VAL A 270 -7.02 -15.04 9.49
N LEU A 271 -6.02 -14.48 8.80
CA LEU A 271 -5.73 -14.82 7.40
C LEU A 271 -5.39 -16.31 7.24
N GLN A 272 -4.64 -16.90 8.17
CA GLN A 272 -4.31 -18.32 8.12
C GLN A 272 -5.54 -19.22 8.29
N CYS A 273 -6.51 -18.81 9.11
CA CYS A 273 -7.80 -19.49 9.22
C CYS A 273 -8.59 -19.37 7.91
N LEU A 274 -8.62 -18.18 7.31
CA LEU A 274 -9.28 -17.95 6.03
C LEU A 274 -8.64 -18.73 4.87
N ILE A 275 -7.32 -18.86 4.84
CA ILE A 275 -6.59 -19.66 3.84
C ILE A 275 -7.00 -21.14 3.89
N ARG A 276 -7.35 -21.67 5.08
CA ARG A 276 -7.81 -23.07 5.21
C ARG A 276 -9.24 -23.27 4.75
N GLN A 277 -10.10 -22.27 4.98
CA GLN A 277 -11.53 -22.38 4.70
C GLN A 277 -11.89 -22.02 3.26
N ARG A 278 -11.12 -21.12 2.64
CA ARG A 278 -11.38 -20.63 1.29
C ARG A 278 -10.57 -21.43 0.26
N LYS A 279 -11.13 -21.52 -0.95
CA LYS A 279 -10.47 -22.14 -2.11
C LYS A 279 -9.68 -21.14 -2.96
N ASP A 280 -9.73 -19.85 -2.62
CA ASP A 280 -9.05 -18.78 -3.34
C ASP A 280 -7.68 -18.45 -2.73
N ASN A 281 -6.80 -17.85 -3.53
CA ASN A 281 -5.47 -17.42 -3.09
C ASN A 281 -5.44 -16.00 -2.52
N SER A 282 -6.58 -15.30 -2.48
CA SER A 282 -6.67 -13.88 -2.09
C SER A 282 -6.19 -13.65 -0.65
N ALA A 283 -6.61 -14.49 0.30
CA ALA A 283 -6.13 -14.39 1.69
C ALA A 283 -4.61 -14.64 1.81
N LYS A 284 -4.07 -15.56 1.02
CA LYS A 284 -2.62 -15.84 0.97
C LYS A 284 -1.85 -14.65 0.39
N ARG A 285 -2.39 -13.98 -0.63
CA ARG A 285 -1.81 -12.75 -1.20
C ARG A 285 -1.78 -11.62 -0.17
N LEU A 286 -2.86 -11.38 0.56
CA LEU A 286 -2.90 -10.36 1.63
C LEU A 286 -1.88 -10.65 2.74
N SER A 287 -1.72 -11.92 3.12
CA SER A 287 -0.71 -12.34 4.11
C SER A 287 0.70 -11.98 3.66
N TRP A 288 1.03 -12.27 2.40
CA TRP A 288 2.32 -11.93 1.81
C TRP A 288 2.53 -10.42 1.59
N LEU A 289 1.49 -9.67 1.20
CA LEU A 289 1.56 -8.21 1.12
C LEU A 289 1.88 -7.59 2.48
N LEU A 290 1.25 -8.11 3.55
CA LEU A 290 1.51 -7.67 4.91
C LEU A 290 2.94 -8.00 5.36
N GLU A 291 3.48 -9.17 4.99
CA GLU A 291 4.89 -9.52 5.21
C GLU A 291 5.86 -8.60 4.46
N SER A 292 5.57 -8.30 3.19
CA SER A 292 6.35 -7.39 2.36
C SER A 292 6.38 -5.98 2.94
N GLU A 293 5.22 -5.48 3.38
CA GLU A 293 5.11 -4.17 4.04
C GLU A 293 5.88 -4.13 5.36
N ALA A 294 5.74 -5.16 6.20
CA ALA A 294 6.48 -5.23 7.47
C ALA A 294 8.00 -5.22 7.24
N THR A 295 8.45 -5.94 6.21
CA THR A 295 9.85 -5.96 5.76
C THR A 295 10.32 -4.58 5.31
N ARG A 296 9.49 -3.85 4.54
CA ARG A 296 9.79 -2.47 4.11
C ARG A 296 9.88 -1.50 5.29
N ARG A 297 9.08 -1.69 6.33
CA ARG A 297 9.14 -0.93 7.59
C ARG A 297 10.27 -1.37 8.53
N HIS A 298 11.16 -2.26 8.08
CA HIS A 298 12.27 -2.80 8.86
C HIS A 298 11.86 -3.53 10.15
N ARG A 299 10.67 -4.15 10.16
CA ARG A 299 10.18 -4.96 11.28
C ARG A 299 10.53 -6.42 11.06
N ASP A 300 11.10 -7.08 12.06
CA ASP A 300 11.38 -8.53 11.99
C ASP A 300 10.09 -9.33 12.18
N VAL A 301 9.63 -9.96 11.10
CA VAL A 301 8.47 -10.87 11.09
C VAL A 301 8.88 -12.34 10.88
N SER A 302 10.18 -12.63 10.81
CA SER A 302 10.73 -13.95 10.44
C SER A 302 10.17 -15.09 11.30
N ARG A 303 9.96 -14.84 12.60
CA ARG A 303 9.38 -15.80 13.53
C ARG A 303 7.97 -16.24 13.10
N TYR A 304 7.17 -15.30 12.64
CA TYR A 304 5.77 -15.53 12.29
C TYR A 304 5.64 -16.19 10.92
N SER A 305 6.40 -15.71 9.93
CA SER A 305 6.40 -16.29 8.57
C SER A 305 6.75 -17.77 8.58
N VAL A 306 7.75 -18.17 9.36
CA VAL A 306 8.14 -19.59 9.46
C VAL A 306 7.14 -20.41 10.28
N TYR A 307 6.50 -19.80 11.29
CA TYR A 307 5.53 -20.51 12.13
C TYR A 307 4.31 -21.02 11.34
N PHE A 308 3.85 -20.26 10.35
CA PHE A 308 2.71 -20.61 9.51
C PHE A 308 3.05 -21.56 8.34
N CYS A 309 4.28 -22.09 8.27
CA CYS A 309 4.73 -23.00 7.20
C CYS A 309 4.40 -24.48 7.40
N PHE A 310 3.73 -24.86 8.50
CA PHE A 310 3.41 -26.25 8.87
C PHE A 310 4.64 -27.16 9.04
N ALA A 311 5.83 -26.59 9.27
CA ALA A 311 7.10 -27.31 9.41
C ALA A 311 7.47 -27.60 10.88
N ARG A 312 6.49 -27.89 11.74
CA ARG A 312 6.71 -28.06 13.20
C ARG A 312 7.65 -29.22 13.54
N ASP A 313 7.61 -30.28 12.74
CA ASP A 313 8.42 -31.49 12.93
C ASP A 313 9.89 -31.31 12.47
N TYR A 314 10.22 -30.16 11.87
CA TYR A 314 11.54 -29.84 11.29
C TYR A 314 12.17 -28.61 11.95
N PRO A 315 12.52 -28.66 13.24
CA PRO A 315 12.94 -27.48 14.01
C PRO A 315 14.28 -26.90 13.53
N THR A 316 15.17 -27.73 12.99
CA THR A 316 16.49 -27.33 12.48
C THR A 316 16.38 -26.45 11.24
N GLU A 317 15.52 -26.83 10.30
CA GLU A 317 15.26 -26.15 9.03
C GLU A 317 14.44 -24.88 9.26
N VAL A 318 13.49 -24.93 10.19
CA VAL A 318 12.74 -23.77 10.67
C VAL A 318 13.69 -22.73 11.28
N ALA A 319 14.62 -23.15 12.14
CA ALA A 319 15.61 -22.25 12.73
C ALA A 319 16.54 -21.65 11.67
N ALA A 320 17.02 -22.46 10.72
CA ALA A 320 17.85 -22.01 9.61
C ALA A 320 17.14 -20.95 8.74
N MET A 321 15.88 -21.21 8.35
CA MET A 321 15.07 -20.28 7.57
C MET A 321 14.81 -18.98 8.34
N ARG A 322 14.52 -19.07 9.63
CA ARG A 322 14.30 -17.88 10.47
C ARG A 322 15.53 -16.97 10.50
N VAL A 323 16.74 -17.53 10.65
CA VAL A 323 17.99 -16.74 10.63
C VAL A 323 18.18 -16.07 9.29
N ILE A 324 17.96 -16.79 8.18
CA ILE A 324 18.07 -16.23 6.82
C ILE A 324 17.10 -15.06 6.62
N LEU A 325 15.85 -15.20 7.06
CA LEU A 325 14.83 -14.15 6.93
C LEU A 325 15.07 -12.95 7.88
N CYS A 326 15.54 -13.20 9.10
CA CYS A 326 15.87 -12.16 10.07
C CYS A 326 17.09 -11.31 9.65
N GLU A 327 18.12 -11.96 9.08
CA GLU A 327 19.30 -11.26 8.56
C GLU A 327 19.12 -10.77 7.13
N GLN A 328 18.08 -11.22 6.43
CA GLN A 328 17.82 -10.92 5.01
C GLN A 328 19.05 -11.17 4.12
N SER A 329 19.84 -12.18 4.48
CA SER A 329 21.05 -12.59 3.76
C SER A 329 21.15 -14.11 3.67
N LEU A 330 21.67 -14.61 2.54
CA LEU A 330 21.86 -16.04 2.31
C LEU A 330 23.13 -16.51 3.04
N VAL A 331 22.97 -16.94 4.30
CA VAL A 331 24.05 -17.51 5.10
C VAL A 331 24.36 -18.93 4.62
N PRO A 332 25.55 -19.23 4.06
CA PRO A 332 25.83 -20.50 3.40
C PRO A 332 25.60 -21.74 4.28
N GLN A 333 25.96 -21.65 5.57
CA GLN A 333 25.79 -22.75 6.52
C GLN A 333 24.32 -23.14 6.69
N HIS A 334 23.42 -22.17 6.77
CA HIS A 334 21.99 -22.41 6.93
C HIS A 334 21.35 -22.89 5.63
N VAL A 335 21.82 -22.40 4.48
CA VAL A 335 21.34 -22.86 3.17
C VAL A 335 21.79 -24.30 2.89
N ASP A 336 23.00 -24.68 3.29
CA ASP A 336 23.50 -26.06 3.16
C ASP A 336 22.66 -27.04 3.99
N VAL A 337 22.24 -26.67 5.21
CA VAL A 337 21.31 -27.47 6.03
C VAL A 337 19.98 -27.69 5.29
N LEU A 338 19.41 -26.63 4.69
CA LEU A 338 18.19 -26.75 3.90
C LEU A 338 18.42 -27.66 2.69
N TYR A 339 19.53 -27.48 1.97
CA TYR A 339 19.86 -28.28 0.79
C TYR A 339 19.94 -29.77 1.08
N GLU A 340 20.62 -30.17 2.15
CA GLU A 340 20.72 -31.58 2.57
C GLU A 340 19.35 -32.15 2.94
N SER A 341 18.54 -31.37 3.67
CA SER A 341 17.21 -31.77 4.13
C SER A 341 16.22 -31.95 2.97
N TYR A 342 16.23 -31.07 1.96
CA TYR A 342 15.37 -31.18 0.78
C TYR A 342 15.83 -32.24 -0.24
N ARG A 343 17.07 -32.75 -0.12
CA ARG A 343 17.56 -33.90 -0.89
C ARG A 343 17.26 -35.24 -0.23
N ALA A 344 16.94 -35.25 1.06
CA ALA A 344 16.61 -36.44 1.81
C ALA A 344 15.32 -37.11 1.31
N GLU A 345 15.05 -38.33 1.80
CA GLU A 345 13.83 -39.07 1.45
C GLU A 345 12.56 -38.44 2.04
N ALA A 346 12.67 -37.78 3.20
CA ALA A 346 11.58 -37.12 3.91
C ALA A 346 11.82 -35.60 4.05
N PRO A 347 11.65 -34.82 2.96
CA PRO A 347 11.96 -33.39 2.98
C PRO A 347 10.92 -32.58 3.78
N PRO A 348 11.27 -31.40 4.32
CA PRO A 348 10.33 -30.49 4.97
C PRO A 348 9.20 -30.01 4.03
N PRO A 349 8.12 -29.41 4.56
CA PRO A 349 7.04 -28.83 3.75
C PRO A 349 7.53 -27.74 2.79
N VAL A 350 7.07 -27.77 1.54
CA VAL A 350 7.55 -26.88 0.48
C VAL A 350 7.20 -25.41 0.76
N ASN A 351 6.14 -25.17 1.55
CA ASN A 351 5.74 -23.81 1.95
C ASN A 351 6.84 -23.08 2.75
N LEU A 352 7.75 -23.81 3.41
CA LEU A 352 8.88 -23.23 4.15
C LEU A 352 9.88 -22.51 3.23
N ILE A 353 10.14 -23.05 2.04
CA ILE A 353 11.06 -22.44 1.04
C ILE A 353 10.35 -21.55 0.03
N ARG A 354 9.01 -21.52 0.03
CA ARG A 354 8.19 -20.63 -0.83
C ARG A 354 7.91 -19.26 -0.23
N GLN A 355 8.71 -18.86 0.76
CA GLN A 355 8.65 -17.52 1.34
C GLN A 355 9.10 -16.49 0.29
N PRO A 356 8.28 -15.46 -0.04
CA PRO A 356 8.59 -14.52 -1.11
C PRO A 356 9.99 -13.88 -1.00
N LEU A 357 10.35 -13.42 0.20
CA LEU A 357 11.66 -12.81 0.45
C LEU A 357 12.82 -13.77 0.15
N PHE A 358 12.70 -15.04 0.57
CA PHE A 358 13.72 -16.05 0.32
C PHE A 358 13.89 -16.38 -1.17
N ILE A 359 12.79 -16.48 -1.91
CA ILE A 359 12.80 -16.68 -3.37
C ILE A 359 13.48 -15.52 -4.08
N VAL A 360 13.18 -14.28 -3.68
CA VAL A 360 13.82 -13.07 -4.22
C VAL A 360 15.32 -13.07 -3.92
N MET A 361 15.73 -13.40 -2.69
CA MET A 361 17.14 -13.49 -2.32
C MET A 361 17.89 -14.54 -3.16
N LEU A 362 17.29 -15.71 -3.39
CA LEU A 362 17.87 -16.75 -4.26
C LEU A 362 17.97 -16.28 -5.72
N ALA A 363 16.91 -15.66 -6.25
CA ALA A 363 16.89 -15.12 -7.60
C ALA A 363 17.98 -14.05 -7.78
N ASP A 364 18.12 -13.13 -6.84
CA ASP A 364 19.14 -12.08 -6.88
C ASP A 364 20.55 -12.68 -6.83
N ALA A 365 20.82 -13.63 -5.93
CA ALA A 365 22.14 -14.27 -5.85
C ALA A 365 22.50 -15.11 -7.09
N LEU A 366 21.51 -15.73 -7.73
CA LEU A 366 21.72 -16.57 -8.92
C LEU A 366 21.85 -15.75 -10.21
N PHE A 367 21.08 -14.68 -10.38
CA PHE A 367 20.94 -13.98 -11.66
C PHE A 367 21.46 -12.54 -11.63
N ALA A 368 21.15 -11.76 -10.59
CA ALA A 368 21.34 -10.30 -10.59
C ALA A 368 22.66 -9.85 -9.94
N ASN A 369 23.12 -10.52 -8.88
CA ASN A 369 24.33 -10.15 -8.16
C ASN A 369 25.59 -10.38 -9.04
N PRO A 370 26.47 -9.38 -9.22
CA PRO A 370 27.73 -9.54 -9.96
C PRO A 370 28.73 -10.46 -9.25
N GLU A 371 28.59 -10.70 -7.94
CA GLU A 371 29.51 -11.52 -7.17
C GLU A 371 29.56 -12.97 -7.67
N ARG A 372 30.78 -13.46 -7.86
CA ARG A 372 31.00 -14.83 -8.31
C ARG A 372 30.82 -15.80 -7.14
N LEU A 373 29.70 -16.52 -7.17
CA LEU A 373 29.46 -17.64 -6.26
C LEU A 373 30.44 -18.79 -6.51
N LEU A 374 30.77 -19.53 -5.46
CA LEU A 374 31.48 -20.80 -5.56
C LEU A 374 30.59 -21.82 -6.29
N SER A 375 31.18 -22.73 -7.08
CA SER A 375 30.42 -23.74 -7.85
C SER A 375 29.47 -24.56 -6.96
N LYS A 376 29.93 -24.99 -5.78
CA LYS A 376 29.10 -25.73 -4.81
C LYS A 376 27.90 -24.90 -4.33
N GLN A 377 28.10 -23.62 -4.06
CA GLN A 377 27.03 -22.71 -3.61
C GLN A 377 26.02 -22.43 -4.72
N GLN A 378 26.51 -22.26 -5.96
CA GLN A 378 25.66 -22.05 -7.12
C GLN A 378 24.74 -23.26 -7.37
N GLU A 379 25.27 -24.48 -7.31
CA GLU A 379 24.49 -25.72 -7.42
C GLU A 379 23.47 -25.85 -6.28
N CYS A 380 23.87 -25.55 -5.05
CA CYS A 380 23.01 -25.58 -3.87
C CYS A 380 21.81 -24.62 -4.02
N TYR A 381 22.08 -23.37 -4.38
CA TYR A 381 21.05 -22.33 -4.52
C TYR A 381 20.13 -22.62 -5.70
N ALA A 382 20.69 -23.06 -6.83
CA ALA A 382 19.91 -23.42 -8.01
C ALA A 382 18.98 -24.61 -7.74
N TYR A 383 19.45 -25.62 -7.01
CA TYR A 383 18.62 -26.77 -6.64
C TYR A 383 17.46 -26.37 -5.75
N ILE A 384 17.69 -25.57 -4.69
CA ILE A 384 16.61 -25.11 -3.81
C ILE A 384 15.60 -24.25 -4.58
N TYR A 385 16.08 -23.36 -5.44
CA TYR A 385 15.22 -22.51 -6.28
C TYR A 385 14.38 -23.31 -7.28
N ALA A 386 14.98 -24.29 -7.96
CA ALA A 386 14.28 -25.22 -8.85
C ALA A 386 13.27 -26.09 -8.07
N TYR A 387 13.64 -26.57 -6.89
CA TYR A 387 12.77 -27.36 -6.03
C TYR A 387 11.54 -26.53 -5.62
N ALA A 388 11.72 -25.29 -5.13
CA ALA A 388 10.62 -24.43 -4.71
C ALA A 388 9.63 -24.13 -5.84
N SER A 389 10.12 -24.02 -7.08
CA SER A 389 9.29 -23.63 -8.24
C SER A 389 8.48 -24.77 -8.85
N VAL A 390 9.00 -26.00 -8.84
CA VAL A 390 8.42 -27.11 -9.61
C VAL A 390 7.72 -28.15 -8.76
N THR A 391 8.09 -28.30 -7.49
CA THR A 391 7.53 -29.36 -6.64
C THR A 391 6.04 -29.14 -6.38
N VAL A 392 5.27 -30.20 -6.52
CA VAL A 392 3.84 -30.19 -6.19
C VAL A 392 3.65 -31.01 -4.93
N GLU A 393 3.14 -30.34 -3.90
CA GLU A 393 2.86 -30.94 -2.60
C GLU A 393 1.37 -30.79 -2.32
N GLU A 394 0.72 -31.90 -1.97
CA GLU A 394 -0.64 -31.91 -1.45
C GLU A 394 -0.58 -32.16 0.05
N VAL A 395 -1.10 -31.21 0.82
CA VAL A 395 -1.14 -31.25 2.28
C VAL A 395 -2.60 -31.22 2.71
N ASP A 396 -2.95 -32.09 3.65
CA ASP A 396 -4.25 -32.04 4.31
C ASP A 396 -4.29 -30.80 5.23
N CYS A 397 -5.26 -29.91 5.00
CA CYS A 397 -5.40 -28.68 5.77
C CYS A 397 -5.79 -28.91 7.23
N ASP A 398 -6.46 -30.03 7.53
CA ASP A 398 -6.95 -30.34 8.88
C ASP A 398 -5.89 -31.08 9.71
N THR A 399 -5.21 -32.05 9.11
CA THR A 399 -4.18 -32.84 9.80
C THR A 399 -2.77 -32.29 9.65
N GLU A 400 -2.58 -31.26 8.80
CA GLU A 400 -1.29 -30.66 8.44
C GLU A 400 -0.27 -31.68 7.88
N ARG A 401 -0.75 -32.86 7.45
CA ARG A 401 0.10 -33.95 6.96
C ARG A 401 0.16 -33.94 5.44
N ARG A 402 1.36 -34.23 4.92
CA ARG A 402 1.60 -34.43 3.49
C ARG A 402 0.92 -35.70 3.00
N ILE A 403 0.13 -35.57 1.95
CA ILE A 403 -0.55 -36.67 1.25
C ILE A 403 0.28 -37.12 0.06
N HIS A 404 0.76 -36.17 -0.75
CA HIS A 404 1.46 -36.45 -2.00
C HIS A 404 2.61 -35.46 -2.27
N LEU A 405 3.67 -35.94 -2.91
CA LEU A 405 4.85 -35.15 -3.30
C LEU A 405 5.37 -35.60 -4.67
N ASP A 406 5.36 -34.69 -5.64
CA ASP A 406 6.04 -34.86 -6.93
C ASP A 406 7.34 -34.05 -7.00
N ARG A 407 8.44 -34.75 -7.31
CA ARG A 407 9.79 -34.18 -7.49
C ARG A 407 10.43 -34.53 -8.84
N SER A 408 9.68 -35.12 -9.77
CA SER A 408 10.20 -35.67 -11.03
C SER A 408 10.93 -34.64 -11.90
N ARG A 409 10.38 -33.43 -12.00
CA ARG A 409 10.86 -32.34 -12.86
C ARG A 409 11.95 -31.46 -12.24
N VAL A 410 12.31 -31.66 -10.97
CA VAL A 410 13.29 -30.81 -10.26
C VAL A 410 14.67 -30.86 -10.93
N SER A 411 15.10 -32.03 -11.41
CA SER A 411 16.41 -32.16 -12.06
C SER A 411 16.49 -31.43 -13.40
N GLU A 412 15.38 -31.32 -14.13
CA GLU A 412 15.33 -30.61 -15.42
C GLU A 412 15.36 -29.10 -15.18
N ALA A 413 14.50 -28.62 -14.28
CA ALA A 413 14.46 -27.22 -13.88
C ALA A 413 15.80 -26.73 -13.29
N ASN A 414 16.49 -27.57 -12.50
CA ASN A 414 17.81 -27.21 -11.98
C ASN A 414 18.84 -26.98 -13.10
N LYS A 415 18.81 -27.79 -14.17
CA LYS A 415 19.70 -27.61 -15.33
C LYS A 415 19.41 -26.30 -16.06
N GLU A 416 18.12 -25.99 -16.29
CA GLU A 416 17.69 -24.75 -16.94
C GLU A 416 18.08 -23.51 -16.11
N VAL A 417 17.87 -23.56 -14.79
CA VAL A 417 18.26 -22.48 -13.86
C VAL A 417 19.78 -22.25 -13.88
N LEU A 418 20.58 -23.33 -13.86
CA LEU A 418 22.04 -23.22 -13.90
C LEU A 418 22.54 -22.62 -15.23
N GLU A 419 21.97 -23.05 -16.35
CA GLU A 419 22.37 -22.53 -17.66
C GLU A 419 21.99 -21.05 -17.82
N ALA A 420 20.77 -20.67 -17.43
CA ALA A 420 20.34 -19.27 -17.46
C ALA A 420 21.17 -18.41 -16.49
N SER A 421 21.45 -18.89 -15.27
CA SER A 421 22.33 -18.21 -14.30
C SER A 421 23.74 -17.99 -14.87
N ARG A 422 24.30 -18.99 -15.56
CA ARG A 422 25.60 -18.91 -16.22
C ARG A 422 25.61 -17.80 -17.28
N ILE A 423 24.57 -17.72 -18.12
CA ILE A 423 24.44 -16.69 -19.16
C ILE A 423 24.30 -15.29 -18.53
N CYS A 424 23.39 -15.11 -17.56
CA CYS A 424 23.19 -13.83 -16.88
C CYS A 424 24.45 -13.32 -16.18
N LYS A 425 25.17 -14.17 -15.44
CA LYS A 425 26.45 -13.80 -14.81
C LYS A 425 27.53 -13.48 -15.83
N HIS A 426 27.54 -14.17 -16.96
CA HIS A 426 28.46 -13.86 -18.04
C HIS A 426 28.18 -12.46 -18.61
N TRP A 427 26.92 -12.14 -18.88
CA TRP A 427 26.49 -10.83 -19.39
C TRP A 427 26.72 -9.70 -18.38
N ASN A 428 26.56 -9.95 -17.08
CA ASN A 428 26.83 -8.97 -16.03
C ASN A 428 28.32 -8.54 -16.03
N ASN A 429 29.22 -9.50 -16.14
CA ASN A 429 30.67 -9.27 -16.09
C ASN A 429 31.29 -8.74 -17.40
N MET A 430 30.53 -8.66 -18.49
CA MET A 430 31.03 -8.10 -19.74
C MET A 430 30.94 -6.58 -19.78
N THR A 431 31.97 -5.94 -20.35
CA THR A 431 32.00 -4.49 -20.65
C THR A 431 32.43 -4.27 -22.11
N GLY A 432 31.97 -3.18 -22.72
CA GLY A 432 32.37 -2.75 -24.08
C GLY A 432 31.67 -3.45 -25.25
N SER A 433 32.16 -3.21 -26.47
CA SER A 433 31.53 -3.66 -27.74
C SER A 433 31.47 -5.18 -27.96
N GLY A 434 32.23 -5.95 -27.18
CA GLY A 434 32.15 -7.43 -27.18
C GLY A 434 30.87 -8.00 -26.56
N VAL A 435 30.08 -7.16 -25.87
CA VAL A 435 28.80 -7.53 -25.24
C VAL A 435 27.80 -7.99 -26.29
N SER A 436 27.54 -7.20 -27.34
CA SER A 436 26.47 -7.50 -28.31
C SER A 436 26.70 -8.82 -29.03
N LEU A 437 27.88 -9.05 -29.61
CA LEU A 437 28.15 -10.26 -30.40
C LEU A 437 28.03 -11.56 -29.59
N ARG A 438 28.54 -11.57 -28.35
CA ARG A 438 28.45 -12.75 -27.48
C ARG A 438 27.07 -12.91 -26.87
N ALA A 439 26.40 -11.80 -26.53
CA ALA A 439 25.01 -11.84 -26.08
C ALA A 439 24.11 -12.45 -27.14
N PHE A 440 24.24 -12.03 -28.41
CA PHE A 440 23.48 -12.62 -29.52
C PHE A 440 23.76 -14.12 -29.73
N ARG A 441 24.98 -14.59 -29.46
CA ARG A 441 25.31 -16.02 -29.54
C ARG A 441 24.61 -16.84 -28.46
N ASP A 442 24.58 -16.33 -27.22
CA ASP A 442 24.00 -17.04 -26.08
C ASP A 442 22.47 -16.82 -25.97
N LEU A 443 21.93 -15.85 -26.71
CA LEU A 443 20.51 -15.45 -26.70
C LEU A 443 19.54 -16.61 -26.99
N PRO A 444 19.70 -17.46 -28.04
CA PRO A 444 18.75 -18.52 -28.32
C PRO A 444 18.59 -19.52 -27.15
N ASN A 445 19.70 -19.85 -26.49
CA ASN A 445 19.70 -20.74 -25.33
C ASN A 445 18.97 -20.10 -24.14
N LEU A 446 19.20 -18.80 -23.92
CA LEU A 446 18.51 -18.06 -22.88
C LEU A 446 16.99 -18.01 -23.12
N LEU A 447 16.57 -17.69 -24.36
CA LEU A 447 15.15 -17.64 -24.73
C LEU A 447 14.46 -18.99 -24.52
N GLN A 448 15.12 -20.10 -24.84
CA GLN A 448 14.58 -21.43 -24.55
C GLN A 448 14.34 -21.67 -23.04
N CYS A 449 15.26 -21.19 -22.19
CA CYS A 449 15.14 -21.32 -20.74
C CYS A 449 14.01 -20.44 -20.14
N LEU A 450 13.57 -19.39 -20.84
CA LEU A 450 12.51 -18.49 -20.35
C LEU A 450 11.13 -19.15 -20.26
N ASN A 451 10.92 -20.29 -20.93
CA ASN A 451 9.69 -21.08 -20.80
C ASN A 451 9.43 -21.51 -19.35
N HIS A 452 10.48 -21.64 -18.54
CA HIS A 452 10.35 -21.92 -17.13
C HIS A 452 10.07 -20.64 -16.34
N ARG A 453 8.90 -20.55 -15.67
CA ARG A 453 8.45 -19.34 -14.95
C ARG A 453 9.44 -18.82 -13.91
N ALA A 454 10.11 -19.71 -13.18
CA ALA A 454 11.13 -19.32 -12.20
C ALA A 454 12.38 -18.70 -12.85
N VAL A 455 12.78 -19.21 -14.02
CA VAL A 455 13.88 -18.61 -14.79
C VAL A 455 13.44 -17.25 -15.32
N ALA A 456 12.23 -17.14 -15.86
CA ALA A 456 11.67 -15.86 -16.30
C ALA A 456 11.69 -14.79 -15.19
N PHE A 457 11.31 -15.15 -13.96
CA PHE A 457 11.39 -14.25 -12.81
C PHE A 457 12.83 -13.85 -12.45
N GLY A 458 13.76 -14.81 -12.41
CA GLY A 458 15.17 -14.54 -12.13
C GLY A 458 15.84 -13.66 -13.20
N VAL A 459 15.53 -13.91 -14.48
CA VAL A 459 16.01 -13.11 -15.61
C VAL A 459 15.39 -11.71 -15.58
N PHE A 460 14.12 -11.56 -15.22
CA PHE A 460 13.51 -10.24 -14.99
C PHE A 460 14.27 -9.46 -13.91
N ARG A 461 14.58 -10.07 -12.77
CA ARG A 461 15.38 -9.45 -11.69
C ARG A 461 16.76 -9.01 -12.19
N PHE A 462 17.42 -9.85 -12.98
CA PHE A 462 18.69 -9.50 -13.64
C PHE A 462 18.55 -8.29 -14.56
N LEU A 463 17.56 -8.27 -15.45
CA LEU A 463 17.31 -7.14 -16.36
C LEU A 463 17.02 -5.86 -15.58
N TRP A 464 16.20 -5.96 -14.53
CA TRP A 464 15.83 -4.85 -13.67
C TRP A 464 17.06 -4.17 -13.02
N VAL A 465 18.07 -4.95 -12.63
CA VAL A 465 19.37 -4.44 -12.15
C VAL A 465 20.22 -3.89 -13.30
N ILE A 466 20.35 -4.61 -14.42
CA ILE A 466 21.22 -4.24 -15.55
C ILE A 466 20.79 -2.93 -16.20
N PHE A 467 19.49 -2.71 -16.41
CA PHE A 467 18.99 -1.45 -16.99
C PHE A 467 19.30 -0.23 -16.11
N ARG A 468 19.47 -0.42 -14.80
CA ARG A 468 19.91 0.64 -13.88
C ARG A 468 21.42 0.76 -13.79
N SER A 469 22.14 -0.36 -13.71
CA SER A 469 23.60 -0.36 -13.51
C SER A 469 24.40 -0.02 -14.75
N LYS A 470 23.96 -0.46 -15.94
CA LYS A 470 24.62 -0.25 -17.24
C LYS A 470 23.94 0.81 -18.10
N ARG A 471 23.14 1.68 -17.49
CA ARG A 471 22.35 2.69 -18.21
C ARG A 471 23.20 3.56 -19.12
N VAL A 472 24.36 4.01 -18.61
CA VAL A 472 25.31 4.82 -19.38
C VAL A 472 25.82 4.08 -20.62
N ASP A 473 26.14 2.79 -20.50
CA ASP A 473 26.61 1.98 -21.63
C ASP A 473 25.55 1.86 -22.72
N PHE A 474 24.27 1.73 -22.32
CA PHE A 474 23.14 1.63 -23.25
C PHE A 474 22.84 2.94 -23.97
N GLU A 475 22.90 4.06 -23.26
CA GLU A 475 22.71 5.39 -23.86
C GLU A 475 23.87 5.77 -24.78
N LEU A 476 25.10 5.30 -24.51
CA LEU A 476 26.25 5.49 -25.41
C LEU A 476 26.23 4.58 -26.64
N ASN A 477 25.73 3.35 -26.50
CA ASN A 477 25.66 2.39 -27.61
C ASN A 477 24.40 1.53 -27.56
N LEU A 478 23.38 1.95 -28.31
CA LEU A 478 22.08 1.27 -28.40
C LEU A 478 22.18 -0.18 -28.93
N GLU A 479 23.22 -0.53 -29.70
CA GLU A 479 23.44 -1.91 -30.15
C GLU A 479 23.74 -2.88 -28.98
N THR A 480 24.23 -2.36 -27.85
CA THR A 480 24.46 -3.15 -26.64
C THR A 480 23.18 -3.42 -25.86
N MET A 481 22.16 -2.58 -26.04
CA MET A 481 20.85 -2.70 -25.36
C MET A 481 19.92 -3.71 -26.05
N LYS A 482 19.98 -3.81 -27.39
CA LYS A 482 19.13 -4.69 -28.21
C LYS A 482 18.96 -6.14 -27.69
N PRO A 483 20.02 -6.90 -27.34
CA PRO A 483 19.84 -8.26 -26.84
C PRO A 483 19.01 -8.31 -25.55
N TYR A 484 19.16 -7.33 -24.66
CA TYR A 484 18.36 -7.23 -23.43
C TYR A 484 16.90 -6.89 -23.74
N CYS A 485 16.63 -5.99 -24.69
CA CYS A 485 15.28 -5.66 -25.14
C CYS A 485 14.55 -6.88 -25.74
N ILE A 486 15.25 -7.73 -26.50
CA ILE A 486 14.67 -8.96 -27.05
C ILE A 486 14.25 -9.89 -25.91
N VAL A 487 15.07 -10.03 -24.87
CA VAL A 487 14.72 -10.83 -23.68
C VAL A 487 13.51 -10.25 -22.97
N VAL A 488 13.39 -8.92 -22.82
CA VAL A 488 12.19 -8.27 -22.25
C VAL A 488 10.94 -8.60 -23.06
N ASN A 489 11.02 -8.53 -24.39
CA ASN A 489 9.89 -8.85 -25.27
C ASN A 489 9.48 -10.32 -25.14
N GLU A 490 10.44 -11.24 -25.06
CA GLU A 490 10.13 -12.65 -24.84
C GLU A 490 9.51 -12.90 -23.47
N LEU A 491 10.03 -12.26 -22.40
CA LEU A 491 9.45 -12.35 -21.06
C LEU A 491 7.99 -11.90 -21.02
N ALA A 492 7.68 -10.79 -21.69
CA ALA A 492 6.31 -10.28 -21.81
C ALA A 492 5.39 -11.24 -22.58
N SER A 493 5.93 -11.94 -23.58
CA SER A 493 5.20 -12.90 -24.41
C SER A 493 4.92 -14.21 -23.67
N VAL A 494 5.93 -14.76 -22.99
CA VAL A 494 5.88 -16.05 -22.31
C VAL A 494 5.14 -15.99 -20.97
N ASN A 495 5.32 -14.92 -20.19
CA ASN A 495 4.79 -14.84 -18.82
C ASN A 495 3.90 -13.61 -18.58
N PRO A 496 2.56 -13.80 -18.55
CA PRO A 496 1.62 -12.73 -18.23
C PRO A 496 1.85 -12.08 -16.86
N PHE A 497 2.30 -12.84 -15.87
CA PHE A 497 2.45 -12.38 -14.48
C PHE A 497 3.63 -11.41 -14.28
N ILE A 498 4.55 -11.30 -15.24
CA ILE A 498 5.71 -10.39 -15.15
C ILE A 498 5.42 -9.05 -15.85
N ARG A 499 4.42 -8.98 -16.72
CA ARG A 499 4.05 -7.76 -17.48
C ARG A 499 3.86 -6.51 -16.60
N PRO A 500 3.24 -6.60 -15.41
CA PRO A 500 3.06 -5.43 -14.53
C PRO A 500 4.39 -4.90 -13.99
N ALA A 501 5.32 -5.82 -13.68
CA ALA A 501 6.65 -5.48 -13.24
C ALA A 501 7.51 -4.91 -14.38
N ILE A 502 7.35 -5.40 -15.62
CA ILE A 502 8.01 -4.80 -16.79
C ILE A 502 7.48 -3.38 -17.02
N LEU A 503 6.15 -3.19 -17.02
CA LEU A 503 5.55 -1.87 -17.21
C LEU A 503 6.10 -0.87 -16.17
N SER A 504 6.11 -1.23 -14.88
CA SER A 504 6.66 -0.36 -13.85
C SER A 504 8.14 -0.06 -14.07
N SER A 505 8.95 -1.09 -14.38
CA SER A 505 10.39 -0.92 -14.60
C SER A 505 10.69 0.01 -15.78
N VAL A 506 9.99 -0.16 -16.90
CA VAL A 506 10.16 0.67 -18.10
C VAL A 506 9.65 2.09 -17.85
N THR A 507 8.56 2.23 -17.10
CA THR A 507 7.98 3.53 -16.70
C THR A 507 8.97 4.34 -15.86
N ASP A 508 9.60 3.71 -14.85
CA ASP A 508 10.60 4.36 -14.00
C ASP A 508 11.79 4.85 -14.85
N LEU A 509 12.25 4.03 -15.79
CA LEU A 509 13.35 4.37 -16.69
C LEU A 509 12.96 5.52 -17.63
N LEU A 510 11.74 5.51 -18.17
CA LEU A 510 11.25 6.53 -19.10
C LEU A 510 11.12 7.91 -18.45
N GLY A 511 10.64 7.96 -17.20
CA GLY A 511 10.48 9.19 -16.42
C GLY A 511 11.77 9.74 -15.80
N SER A 512 12.87 8.99 -15.89
CA SER A 512 14.16 9.39 -15.32
C SER A 512 15.06 10.08 -16.34
N VAL A 513 15.70 11.19 -15.96
CA VAL A 513 16.63 11.95 -16.80
C VAL A 513 18.06 11.70 -16.31
N MET A 514 19.02 11.53 -17.23
CA MET A 514 20.44 11.46 -16.89
C MET A 514 21.11 12.82 -17.09
N GLU A 515 21.77 13.30 -16.05
CA GLU A 515 22.58 14.52 -16.14
C GLU A 515 23.89 14.22 -16.89
N GLY A 516 24.22 15.04 -17.90
CA GLY A 516 25.50 14.98 -18.62
C GLY A 516 25.52 14.14 -19.91
N MET A 517 24.39 13.57 -20.34
CA MET A 517 24.26 12.84 -21.62
C MET A 517 23.64 13.73 -22.71
N GLU A 518 24.05 13.52 -23.96
CA GLU A 518 23.52 14.27 -25.11
C GLU A 518 22.01 14.02 -25.32
N ASP A 519 21.25 15.08 -25.54
CA ASP A 519 19.78 15.04 -25.68
C ASP A 519 19.31 14.08 -26.78
N LEU A 520 20.04 13.98 -27.89
CA LEU A 520 19.70 13.08 -29.00
C LEU A 520 19.80 11.60 -28.58
N SER A 521 20.88 11.22 -27.91
CA SER A 521 21.10 9.85 -27.43
C SER A 521 20.06 9.46 -26.37
N GLN A 522 19.71 10.38 -25.48
CA GLN A 522 18.62 10.18 -24.51
C GLN A 522 17.27 9.97 -25.21
N LEU A 523 16.99 10.74 -26.26
CA LEU A 523 15.75 10.61 -27.03
C LEU A 523 15.67 9.24 -27.73
N GLU A 524 16.75 8.76 -28.34
CA GLU A 524 16.79 7.46 -29.00
C GLU A 524 16.66 6.29 -28.02
N TYR A 525 17.30 6.38 -26.85
CA TYR A 525 17.13 5.43 -25.77
C TYR A 525 15.68 5.35 -25.29
N LYS A 526 15.04 6.51 -25.05
CA LYS A 526 13.62 6.59 -24.66
C LYS A 526 12.69 6.02 -25.74
N ARG A 527 12.99 6.20 -27.04
CA ARG A 527 12.24 5.55 -28.13
C ARG A 527 12.35 4.03 -28.06
N MET A 528 13.52 3.48 -27.75
CA MET A 528 13.67 2.03 -27.57
C MET A 528 12.84 1.50 -26.40
N LEU A 529 12.78 2.23 -25.29
CA LEU A 529 11.91 1.91 -24.15
C LEU A 529 10.42 1.96 -24.53
N VAL A 530 9.99 2.96 -25.31
CA VAL A 530 8.64 3.03 -25.85
C VAL A 530 8.31 1.81 -26.72
N GLY A 531 9.28 1.32 -27.51
CA GLY A 531 9.11 0.07 -28.25
C GLY A 531 8.78 -1.14 -27.36
N LEU A 532 9.35 -1.21 -26.15
CA LEU A 532 9.01 -2.26 -25.16
C LEU A 532 7.57 -2.09 -24.64
N LEU A 533 7.10 -0.87 -24.44
CA LEU A 533 5.71 -0.58 -24.04
C LEU A 533 4.72 -0.98 -25.14
N VAL A 534 5.03 -0.68 -26.40
CA VAL A 534 4.22 -1.11 -27.54
C VAL A 534 4.16 -2.63 -27.62
N HIS A 535 5.30 -3.32 -27.42
CA HIS A 535 5.32 -4.79 -27.36
C HIS A 535 4.45 -5.34 -26.22
N LEU A 536 4.48 -4.75 -25.02
CA LEU A 536 3.57 -5.12 -23.92
C LEU A 536 2.09 -5.01 -24.31
N VAL A 537 1.73 -3.98 -25.09
CA VAL A 537 0.38 -3.84 -25.64
C VAL A 537 0.06 -4.99 -26.60
N THR A 538 0.99 -5.36 -27.48
CA THR A 538 0.78 -6.50 -28.40
C THR A 538 0.63 -7.84 -27.66
N CYS A 539 1.22 -7.98 -26.47
CA CYS A 539 1.05 -9.15 -25.61
C CYS A 539 -0.29 -9.18 -24.86
N GLY A 540 -1.14 -8.16 -25.01
CA GLY A 540 -2.47 -8.07 -24.40
C GLY A 540 -2.53 -7.27 -23.09
N TYR A 541 -1.46 -6.60 -22.67
CA TYR A 541 -1.45 -5.75 -21.48
C TYR A 541 -1.69 -4.28 -21.83
N VAL A 542 -2.87 -4.01 -22.39
CA VAL A 542 -3.18 -2.78 -23.14
C VAL A 542 -3.57 -1.61 -22.23
N LEU A 543 -4.65 -1.75 -21.45
CA LEU A 543 -5.23 -0.65 -20.68
C LEU A 543 -4.27 -0.07 -19.63
N PRO A 544 -3.56 -0.88 -18.81
CA PRO A 544 -2.62 -0.34 -17.83
C PRO A 544 -1.48 0.44 -18.50
N THR A 545 -0.96 -0.06 -19.63
CA THR A 545 0.14 0.58 -20.36
C THR A 545 -0.26 1.96 -20.91
N ILE A 546 -1.45 2.09 -21.51
CA ILE A 546 -1.96 3.37 -22.03
C ILE A 546 -2.21 4.35 -20.89
N ARG A 547 -2.84 3.89 -19.80
CA ARG A 547 -3.11 4.75 -18.62
C ARG A 547 -1.82 5.26 -17.98
N THR A 548 -0.80 4.41 -17.88
CA THR A 548 0.52 4.84 -17.38
C THR A 548 1.15 5.87 -18.29
N MET A 549 1.07 5.70 -19.62
CA MET A 549 1.56 6.70 -20.57
C MET A 549 0.82 8.04 -20.44
N HIS A 550 -0.50 7.99 -20.21
CA HIS A 550 -1.32 9.18 -19.92
C HIS A 550 -0.82 9.90 -18.67
N SER A 551 -0.67 9.17 -17.57
CA SER A 551 -0.20 9.72 -16.30
C SER A 551 1.19 10.35 -16.41
N LEU A 552 2.10 9.72 -17.15
CA LEU A 552 3.43 10.26 -17.41
C LEU A 552 3.41 11.56 -18.23
N PHE A 553 2.50 11.64 -19.20
CA PHE A 553 2.32 12.82 -20.03
C PHE A 553 1.70 13.98 -19.25
N ASP A 554 0.62 13.73 -18.50
CA ASP A 554 -0.08 14.74 -17.70
C ASP A 554 0.81 15.32 -16.60
N ARG A 555 1.72 14.51 -16.04
CA ARG A 555 2.71 14.94 -15.04
C ARG A 555 3.98 15.57 -15.64
N ASN A 556 4.04 15.81 -16.96
CA ASN A 556 5.20 16.35 -17.66
C ASN A 556 6.51 15.54 -17.41
N ARG A 557 6.41 14.22 -17.19
CA ARG A 557 7.57 13.33 -17.04
C ARG A 557 8.11 12.87 -18.39
N VAL A 558 7.31 12.98 -19.45
CA VAL A 558 7.65 12.53 -20.80
C VAL A 558 7.40 13.66 -21.81
N ASP A 559 8.35 13.85 -22.72
CA ASP A 559 8.26 14.87 -23.76
C ASP A 559 7.17 14.54 -24.79
N VAL A 560 6.57 15.59 -25.37
CA VAL A 560 5.58 15.48 -26.44
C VAL A 560 6.09 14.62 -27.62
N SER A 561 7.40 14.68 -27.92
CA SER A 561 8.01 13.91 -29.00
C SER A 561 7.96 12.40 -28.76
N ILE A 562 8.12 11.96 -27.51
CA ILE A 562 8.07 10.56 -27.09
C ILE A 562 6.62 10.07 -27.02
N ALA A 563 5.71 10.88 -26.47
CA ALA A 563 4.28 10.59 -26.48
C ALA A 563 3.74 10.41 -27.91
N ARG A 564 4.13 11.30 -28.82
CA ARG A 564 3.80 11.19 -30.25
C ARG A 564 4.37 9.93 -30.90
N HIS A 565 5.59 9.52 -30.55
CA HIS A 565 6.18 8.29 -31.06
C HIS A 565 5.38 7.05 -30.59
N PHE A 566 4.99 7.00 -29.31
CA PHE A 566 4.14 5.94 -28.78
C PHE A 566 2.80 5.85 -29.51
N VAL A 567 2.10 6.98 -29.69
CA VAL A 567 0.81 7.04 -30.42
C VAL A 567 0.98 6.55 -31.86
N THR A 568 2.06 6.95 -32.52
CA THR A 568 2.35 6.53 -33.91
C THR A 568 2.55 5.02 -34.02
N GLU A 569 3.42 4.45 -33.19
CA GLU A 569 3.70 3.02 -33.20
C GLU A 569 2.45 2.20 -32.81
N LEU A 570 1.65 2.70 -31.87
CA LEU A 570 0.43 2.02 -31.47
C LEU A 570 -0.62 1.99 -32.59
N LEU A 571 -0.82 3.11 -33.29
CA LEU A 571 -1.73 3.18 -34.45
C LEU A 571 -1.26 2.31 -35.62
N ASN A 572 0.05 2.10 -35.78
CA ASN A 572 0.59 1.19 -36.80
C ASN A 572 0.29 -0.29 -36.49
N VAL A 573 0.08 -0.63 -35.21
CA VAL A 573 -0.14 -2.01 -34.76
C VAL A 573 -1.62 -2.31 -34.52
N ALA A 574 -2.41 -1.31 -34.14
CA ALA A 574 -3.81 -1.45 -33.80
C ALA A 574 -4.73 -1.36 -35.03
N ALA A 575 -5.56 -2.38 -35.24
CA ALA A 575 -6.56 -2.43 -36.32
C ALA A 575 -7.98 -2.65 -35.75
N PRO A 576 -9.04 -2.22 -36.45
CA PRO A 576 -10.42 -2.46 -36.04
C PRO A 576 -10.79 -3.95 -36.07
N PRO A 577 -11.77 -4.42 -35.28
CA PRO A 577 -12.66 -3.64 -34.40
C PRO A 577 -12.03 -3.26 -33.05
N TYR A 578 -12.26 -2.02 -32.61
CA TYR A 578 -11.74 -1.52 -31.33
C TYR A 578 -12.73 -1.75 -30.19
N ASP A 579 -12.21 -2.14 -29.03
CA ASP A 579 -12.98 -2.13 -27.78
C ASP A 579 -13.24 -0.69 -27.33
N VAL A 580 -14.44 -0.43 -26.79
CA VAL A 580 -14.85 0.86 -26.24
C VAL A 580 -13.92 1.27 -25.08
N ALA A 581 -13.49 0.32 -24.25
CA ALA A 581 -12.56 0.61 -23.16
C ALA A 581 -11.19 1.09 -23.66
N PHE A 582 -10.68 0.48 -24.74
CA PHE A 582 -9.44 0.90 -25.40
C PHE A 582 -9.59 2.29 -26.02
N MET A 583 -10.69 2.51 -26.76
CA MET A 583 -10.99 3.77 -27.41
C MET A 583 -11.06 4.93 -26.41
N ASN A 584 -11.81 4.75 -25.31
CA ASN A 584 -11.94 5.78 -24.27
C ASN A 584 -10.60 6.11 -23.58
N CYS A 585 -9.74 5.11 -23.37
CA CYS A 585 -8.43 5.34 -22.76
C CYS A 585 -7.42 5.97 -23.73
N PHE A 586 -7.49 5.67 -25.03
CA PHE A 586 -6.50 6.13 -26.01
C PHE A 586 -6.85 7.48 -26.65
N TYR A 587 -8.14 7.80 -26.78
CA TYR A 587 -8.62 9.03 -27.39
C TYR A 587 -8.03 10.34 -26.82
N PRO A 588 -7.87 10.53 -25.49
CA PRO A 588 -7.37 11.80 -24.98
C PRO A 588 -5.88 12.03 -25.32
N LEU A 589 -5.08 10.97 -25.47
CA LEU A 589 -3.70 11.07 -26.00
C LEU A 589 -3.69 11.44 -27.49
N VAL A 590 -4.56 10.83 -28.30
CA VAL A 590 -4.59 11.06 -29.75
C VAL A 590 -5.15 12.43 -30.11
N SER A 591 -6.10 12.95 -29.33
CA SER A 591 -6.77 14.24 -29.55
C SER A 591 -5.98 15.45 -29.03
N HIS A 592 -4.88 15.24 -28.31
CA HIS A 592 -4.11 16.33 -27.71
C HIS A 592 -3.46 17.23 -28.78
N PRO A 593 -3.64 18.57 -28.73
CA PRO A 593 -3.27 19.49 -29.82
C PRO A 593 -1.80 19.39 -30.23
N HIS A 594 -0.88 19.35 -29.26
CA HIS A 594 0.56 19.24 -29.53
C HIS A 594 1.00 17.91 -30.15
N ILE A 595 0.20 16.85 -29.98
CA ILE A 595 0.46 15.53 -30.60
C ILE A 595 -0.10 15.53 -32.02
N VAL A 596 -1.33 16.03 -32.20
CA VAL A 596 -2.01 16.16 -33.50
C VAL A 596 -1.24 17.06 -34.46
N ASP A 597 -0.82 18.25 -34.04
CA ASP A 597 -0.08 19.20 -34.88
C ASP A 597 1.24 18.59 -35.39
N GLY A 598 1.90 17.80 -34.53
CA GLY A 598 3.12 17.08 -34.86
C GLY A 598 2.91 15.85 -35.75
N LEU A 599 1.70 15.29 -35.80
CA LEU A 599 1.33 14.15 -36.66
C LEU A 599 0.77 14.61 -38.01
N GLN A 600 0.12 15.77 -38.07
CA GLN A 600 -0.41 16.37 -39.29
C GLN A 600 0.67 16.81 -40.28
N ALA A 601 1.88 17.06 -39.81
CA ALA A 601 3.04 17.34 -40.67
C ALA A 601 3.68 16.08 -41.32
N GLY A 602 3.23 14.87 -40.99
CA GLY A 602 3.83 13.60 -41.44
C GLY A 602 2.87 12.67 -42.21
N ARG A 603 3.38 11.54 -42.73
CA ARG A 603 2.62 10.51 -43.48
C ARG A 603 1.54 9.76 -42.67
N ASN A 604 1.48 9.99 -41.36
CA ASN A 604 0.61 9.23 -40.44
C ASN A 604 -0.72 9.95 -40.16
N THR A 605 -1.03 10.99 -40.92
CA THR A 605 -2.27 11.78 -40.76
C THR A 605 -3.52 10.96 -41.04
N ASP A 606 -3.44 10.00 -41.96
CA ASP A 606 -4.57 9.19 -42.38
C ASP A 606 -4.97 8.19 -41.28
N LEU A 607 -4.00 7.59 -40.59
CA LEU A 607 -4.23 6.66 -39.47
C LEU A 607 -4.94 7.33 -38.28
N VAL A 608 -4.54 8.58 -37.97
CA VAL A 608 -5.17 9.36 -36.89
C VAL A 608 -6.62 9.73 -37.27
N LYS A 609 -6.86 10.11 -38.52
CA LYS A 609 -8.20 10.43 -39.01
C LYS A 609 -9.12 9.21 -39.05
N GLU A 610 -8.59 8.04 -39.43
CA GLU A 610 -9.32 6.77 -39.41
C GLU A 610 -9.74 6.41 -37.98
N PHE A 611 -8.81 6.48 -37.02
CA PHE A 611 -9.11 6.21 -35.61
C PHE A 611 -10.16 7.18 -35.02
N ILE A 612 -10.03 8.49 -35.26
CA ILE A 612 -11.03 9.48 -34.82
C ILE A 612 -12.37 9.27 -35.51
N GLY A 613 -12.35 8.89 -36.80
CA GLY A 613 -13.55 8.58 -37.59
C GLY A 613 -14.36 7.41 -37.04
N GLU A 614 -13.69 6.37 -36.52
CA GLU A 614 -14.32 5.21 -35.87
C GLU A 614 -14.82 5.50 -34.44
N PHE A 615 -14.18 6.45 -33.74
CA PHE A 615 -14.57 6.86 -32.39
C PHE A 615 -15.91 7.62 -32.35
N LEU A 616 -16.12 8.55 -33.29
CA LEU A 616 -17.33 9.40 -33.37
C LEU A 616 -18.67 8.63 -33.44
N PRO A 617 -18.82 7.54 -34.24
CA PRO A 617 -20.06 6.76 -34.25
C PRO A 617 -20.27 5.91 -32.97
N HIS A 618 -19.20 5.51 -32.28
CA HIS A 618 -19.29 4.70 -31.05
C HIS A 618 -19.50 5.53 -29.78
N GLY A 619 -18.93 6.74 -29.71
CA GLY A 619 -19.14 7.68 -28.60
C GLY A 619 -20.58 8.22 -28.51
N ALA A 620 -21.27 8.36 -29.64
CA ALA A 620 -22.66 8.81 -29.70
C ALA A 620 -23.66 7.83 -29.08
N LEU A 621 -23.34 6.53 -29.01
CA LEU A 621 -24.18 5.52 -28.37
C LEU A 621 -24.07 5.52 -26.83
N CYS A 622 -22.97 6.04 -26.27
CA CYS A 622 -22.75 6.14 -24.81
C CYS A 622 -23.22 7.47 -24.21
N ALA A 623 -23.45 8.52 -25.01
CA ALA A 623 -23.85 9.85 -24.53
C ALA A 623 -25.38 10.07 -24.45
N ALA A 624 -26.20 9.05 -24.72
CA ALA A 624 -27.65 9.15 -24.53
C ALA A 624 -28.03 8.74 -23.10
N PRO A 625 -28.44 9.67 -22.21
CA PRO A 625 -29.19 9.27 -21.03
C PRO A 625 -30.50 8.66 -21.54
N ARG A 626 -30.72 7.37 -21.26
CA ARG A 626 -32.07 6.81 -21.42
C ARG A 626 -32.97 7.56 -20.42
N PRO A 627 -34.12 8.09 -20.86
CA PRO A 627 -35.05 8.82 -19.99
C PRO A 627 -35.60 7.94 -18.86
#